data_AF-A0A0A9GVG2-F1
#
_entry.id   AF-A0A0A9GVG2-F1
#
_cell.length_a   1.000
_cell.length_b   1.000
_cell.length_c   1.000
_cell.angle_alpha   90.00
_cell.angle_beta   90.00
_cell.angle_gamma   90.00
#
_symmetry.space_group_name_H-M   'P 1'
#
loop_
_entity.id
_entity.type
_entity.pdbx_description
1 polymer ?
#
loop_
_entity_poly.entity_id
_entity_poly.type
_entity_poly.pdbx_seq_one_letter_code
_entity_poly.pdbx_strand_id
1 'polypeptide(L)'
;MSAIEFLMTYKELPQFEVGLILRKPWNRTPFTDTQEYKDLLADPSVTQEDMDEAAAVHEAWQEHRLRFQEYVRSEYEAKGYVEVSEEYIAKRIEIEEYSKKLWEEGFADFDKDEVTQ
;
A
#
# COMPACT_ATOMS: atom_id res chain seq x y z
N MET A 1 10.51 -15.89 -10.70
CA MET A 1 9.07 -15.61 -10.70
C MET A 1 8.85 -14.37 -9.85
N SER A 2 8.26 -13.31 -10.40
CA SER A 2 7.89 -12.10 -9.67
C SER A 2 6.67 -12.35 -8.77
N ALA A 3 6.36 -11.41 -7.88
CA ALA A 3 5.17 -11.49 -7.04
C ALA A 3 3.88 -11.49 -7.88
N ILE A 4 3.81 -10.67 -8.94
CA ILE A 4 2.67 -10.66 -9.87
C ILE A 4 2.54 -11.97 -10.63
N GLU A 5 3.64 -12.53 -11.15
CA GLU A 5 3.59 -13.83 -11.83
C GLU A 5 3.09 -14.94 -10.89
N PHE A 6 3.50 -14.89 -9.61
CA PHE A 6 3.01 -15.81 -8.59
C PHE A 6 1.51 -15.63 -8.33
N LEU A 7 1.05 -14.39 -8.12
CA LEU A 7 -0.36 -14.06 -7.90
C LEU A 7 -1.24 -14.50 -9.08
N MET A 8 -0.82 -14.26 -10.31
CA MET A 8 -1.57 -14.66 -11.50
C MET A 8 -1.63 -16.18 -11.70
N THR A 9 -0.55 -16.88 -11.32
CA THR A 9 -0.44 -18.34 -11.49
C THR A 9 -1.23 -19.10 -10.42
N TYR A 10 -1.06 -18.72 -9.15
CA TYR A 10 -1.57 -19.48 -8.01
C TYR A 10 -2.84 -18.86 -7.42
N LYS A 11 -3.14 -17.59 -7.70
CA LYS A 11 -4.22 -16.82 -7.05
C LYS A 11 -4.09 -16.81 -5.52
N GLU A 12 -2.84 -16.75 -5.06
CA GLU A 12 -2.48 -16.79 -3.64
C GLU A 12 -1.44 -15.71 -3.31
N LEU A 13 -1.48 -15.19 -2.08
CA LEU A 13 -0.43 -14.31 -1.59
C LEU A 13 0.91 -15.07 -1.49
N PRO A 14 2.01 -14.49 -1.98
CA PRO A 14 3.34 -15.04 -1.74
C PRO A 14 3.65 -15.14 -0.24
N GLN A 15 4.35 -16.20 0.17
CA GLN A 15 4.66 -16.44 1.58
C GLN A 15 5.41 -15.29 2.27
N PHE A 16 6.27 -14.58 1.54
CA PHE A 16 6.97 -13.42 2.10
C PHE A 16 6.01 -12.26 2.41
N GLU A 17 4.95 -12.08 1.61
CA GLU A 17 3.92 -11.05 1.86
C GLU A 17 3.06 -11.40 3.06
N VAL A 18 2.64 -12.67 3.18
CA VAL A 18 1.96 -13.17 4.38
C VAL A 18 2.81 -12.89 5.62
N GLY A 19 4.11 -13.21 5.55
CA GLY A 19 5.07 -12.92 6.62
C GLY A 19 5.18 -11.43 6.94
N LEU A 20 5.19 -10.55 5.94
CA LEU A 20 5.24 -9.09 6.14
C LEU A 20 3.95 -8.55 6.77
N ILE A 21 2.79 -9.01 6.30
CA ILE A 21 1.47 -8.58 6.79
C ILE A 21 1.28 -9.02 8.24
N LEU A 22 1.69 -10.24 8.59
CA LEU A 22 1.52 -10.80 9.94
C LEU A 22 2.67 -10.46 10.89
N ARG A 23 3.76 -9.82 10.41
CA ARG A 23 4.98 -9.57 11.20
C ARG A 23 4.72 -8.84 12.52
N LYS A 24 3.82 -7.87 12.51
CA LYS A 24 3.40 -7.11 13.69
C LYS A 24 1.91 -6.82 13.61
N PRO A 25 1.16 -6.91 14.72
CA PRO A 25 -0.22 -6.44 14.77
C PRO A 25 -0.30 -4.98 14.31
N TRP A 26 -1.25 -4.67 13.44
CA TRP A 26 -1.52 -3.31 13.04
C TRP A 26 -2.21 -2.59 14.20
N ASN A 27 -1.66 -1.45 14.62
CA ASN A 27 -2.27 -0.62 15.65
C ASN A 27 -2.80 0.65 14.99
N ARG A 28 -4.03 1.04 15.35
CA ARG A 28 -4.59 2.30 14.88
C ARG A 28 -3.77 3.47 15.38
N THR A 29 -3.41 4.36 14.48
CA THR A 29 -2.76 5.64 14.78
C THR A 29 -3.77 6.76 14.55
N PRO A 30 -4.04 7.64 15.51
CA PRO A 30 -4.92 8.79 15.28
C PRO A 30 -4.45 9.63 14.08
N PHE A 31 -5.38 10.15 13.29
CA PHE A 31 -5.03 10.99 12.13
C PHE A 31 -4.17 12.19 12.55
N THR A 32 -4.46 12.79 13.70
CA THR A 32 -3.72 13.92 14.29
C THR A 32 -2.23 13.65 14.54
N ASP A 33 -1.84 12.39 14.62
CA ASP A 33 -0.47 11.99 14.92
C ASP A 33 0.35 11.73 13.64
N THR A 34 -0.29 11.79 12.47
CA THR A 34 0.33 11.54 11.17
C THR A 34 1.12 12.75 10.66
N GLN A 35 2.00 12.53 9.68
CA GLN A 35 2.67 13.63 8.98
C GLN A 35 1.70 14.37 8.05
N GLU A 36 0.78 13.64 7.42
CA GLU A 36 -0.27 14.20 6.55
C GLU A 36 -1.10 15.26 7.27
N TYR A 37 -1.54 14.99 8.50
CA TYR A 37 -2.26 15.98 9.31
C TYR A 37 -1.43 17.26 9.56
N LYS A 38 -0.13 17.12 9.81
CA LYS A 38 0.76 18.27 10.04
C LYS A 38 0.97 19.09 8.77
N ASP A 39 1.08 18.41 7.63
CA ASP A 39 1.28 19.04 6.33
C ASP A 39 0.02 19.82 5.92
N LEU A 40 -1.16 19.22 6.08
CA LEU A 40 -2.44 19.88 5.84
C LEU A 40 -2.67 21.07 6.79
N LEU A 41 -2.34 20.92 8.07
CA LEU A 41 -2.46 22.01 9.05
C LEU A 41 -1.53 23.20 8.73
N ALA A 42 -0.38 22.94 8.11
CA ALA A 42 0.58 23.97 7.73
C ALA A 42 0.19 24.73 6.44
N ASP A 43 -0.71 24.19 5.64
CA ASP A 43 -1.17 24.79 4.39
C ASP A 43 -2.34 25.76 4.64
N PRO A 44 -2.17 27.08 4.40
CA PRO A 44 -3.22 28.06 4.63
C PRO A 44 -4.40 27.96 3.66
N SER A 45 -4.29 27.17 2.58
CA SER A 45 -5.36 26.94 1.61
C SER A 45 -6.28 25.77 1.98
N VAL A 46 -5.85 24.91 2.91
CA VAL A 46 -6.62 23.77 3.40
C VAL A 46 -7.80 24.25 4.23
N THR A 47 -8.98 23.74 3.89
CA THR A 47 -10.22 24.00 4.61
C THR A 47 -10.48 22.93 5.66
N GLN A 48 -11.45 23.18 6.54
CA GLN A 48 -11.91 22.15 7.49
C GLN A 48 -12.54 20.95 6.77
N GLU A 49 -13.17 21.17 5.61
CA GLU A 49 -13.75 20.08 4.80
C GLU A 49 -12.64 19.14 4.28
N ASP A 50 -11.53 19.70 3.79
CA ASP A 50 -10.36 18.91 3.35
C ASP A 50 -9.76 18.11 4.52
N MET A 51 -9.72 18.69 5.72
CA MET A 51 -9.24 18.01 6.93
C MET A 51 -10.16 16.84 7.33
N ASP A 52 -11.48 17.05 7.26
CA ASP A 52 -12.48 16.03 7.59
C ASP A 52 -12.47 14.89 6.55
N GLU A 53 -12.30 15.21 5.26
CA GLU A 53 -12.14 14.22 4.19
C GLU A 53 -10.88 13.38 4.40
N ALA A 54 -9.73 14.02 4.62
CA ALA A 54 -8.47 13.31 4.88
C ALA A 54 -8.56 12.42 6.13
N ALA A 55 -9.20 12.90 7.20
CA ALA A 55 -9.44 12.10 8.40
C ALA A 55 -10.33 10.88 8.12
N ALA A 56 -11.39 11.04 7.33
CA ALA A 56 -12.28 9.93 6.94
C ALA A 56 -11.56 8.90 6.07
N VAL A 57 -10.75 9.35 5.11
CA VAL A 57 -9.92 8.50 4.26
C VAL A 57 -8.90 7.73 5.12
N HIS A 58 -8.23 8.40 6.05
CA HIS A 58 -7.28 7.78 6.97
C HIS A 58 -7.94 6.67 7.80
N GLU A 59 -9.09 6.94 8.43
CA GLU A 59 -9.81 5.94 9.21
C GLU A 59 -10.28 4.75 8.37
N ALA A 60 -10.79 5.00 7.16
CA ALA A 60 -11.18 3.93 6.24
C ALA A 60 -9.98 3.04 5.86
N TRP A 61 -8.81 3.65 5.61
CA TRP A 61 -7.57 2.91 5.34
C TRP A 61 -7.11 2.08 6.53
N GLN A 62 -7.18 2.63 7.75
CA GLN A 62 -6.82 1.89 8.97
C GLN A 62 -7.75 0.71 9.21
N GLU A 63 -9.06 0.90 9.04
CA GLU A 63 -10.03 -0.17 9.15
C GLU A 63 -9.79 -1.26 8.09
N HIS A 64 -9.58 -0.86 6.84
CA HIS A 64 -9.27 -1.80 5.76
C HIS A 64 -8.01 -2.62 6.07
N ARG A 65 -6.92 -1.98 6.53
CA ARG A 65 -5.67 -2.67 6.90
C ARG A 65 -5.88 -3.68 8.03
N LEU A 66 -6.64 -3.33 9.05
CA LEU A 66 -6.98 -4.25 10.15
C LEU A 66 -7.76 -5.45 9.65
N ARG A 67 -8.84 -5.22 8.89
CA ARG A 67 -9.67 -6.29 8.32
C ARG A 67 -8.85 -7.20 7.41
N PHE A 68 -7.96 -6.63 6.59
CA PHE A 68 -7.10 -7.40 5.71
C PHE A 68 -6.07 -8.24 6.49
N GLN A 69 -5.45 -7.67 7.54
CA GLN A 69 -4.52 -8.43 8.39
C GLN A 69 -5.23 -9.59 9.10
N GLU A 70 -6.46 -9.37 9.57
CA GLU A 70 -7.25 -10.42 10.21
C GLU A 70 -7.65 -11.51 9.22
N TYR A 71 -8.09 -11.12 8.01
CA TYR A 71 -8.38 -12.05 6.92
C TYR A 71 -7.18 -12.93 6.56
N VAL A 72 -6.00 -12.31 6.36
CA VAL A 72 -4.75 -13.02 6.06
C VAL A 72 -4.41 -14.00 7.17
N ARG A 73 -4.58 -13.61 8.43
CA ARG A 73 -4.33 -14.47 9.58
C ARG A 73 -5.28 -15.67 9.60
N SER A 74 -6.59 -15.42 9.50
CA SER A 74 -7.59 -16.48 9.60
C SER A 74 -7.48 -17.48 8.45
N GLU A 75 -7.25 -17.01 7.23
CA GLU A 75 -7.10 -17.88 6.06
C GLU A 75 -5.81 -18.71 6.15
N TYR A 76 -4.71 -18.07 6.54
CA TYR A 76 -3.43 -18.75 6.66
C TYR A 76 -3.43 -19.80 7.77
N GLU A 77 -4.06 -19.52 8.92
CA GLU A 77 -4.22 -20.50 10.01
C GLU A 77 -5.12 -21.68 9.60
N ALA A 78 -6.15 -21.43 8.79
CA ALA A 78 -7.09 -22.47 8.36
C ALA A 78 -6.56 -23.36 7.23
N LYS A 79 -5.86 -22.77 6.25
CA LYS A 79 -5.49 -23.44 4.98
C LYS A 79 -3.99 -23.61 4.78
N GLY A 80 -3.16 -22.82 5.47
CA GLY A 80 -1.72 -22.73 5.24
C GLY A 80 -1.32 -21.84 4.06
N TYR A 81 -2.29 -21.16 3.42
CA TYR A 81 -2.10 -20.19 2.34
C TYR A 81 -3.26 -19.17 2.34
N VAL A 82 -3.13 -18.08 1.59
CA VAL A 82 -4.15 -17.03 1.50
C VAL A 82 -4.54 -16.83 0.04
N GLU A 83 -5.78 -17.17 -0.29
CA GLU A 83 -6.35 -16.96 -1.61
C GLU A 83 -6.62 -15.46 -1.85
N VAL A 84 -6.53 -15.01 -3.10
CA VAL A 84 -6.84 -13.61 -3.46
C VAL A 84 -7.81 -13.54 -4.62
N SER A 85 -8.63 -12.49 -4.64
CA SER A 85 -9.58 -12.25 -5.72
C SER A 85 -8.89 -11.74 -7.00
N GLU A 86 -9.54 -11.92 -8.15
CA GLU A 86 -9.05 -11.35 -9.40
C GLU A 86 -9.01 -9.82 -9.37
N GLU A 87 -9.92 -9.19 -8.63
CA GLU A 87 -9.93 -7.74 -8.38
C GLU A 87 -8.67 -7.30 -7.63
N TYR A 88 -8.25 -8.06 -6.61
CA TYR A 88 -7.01 -7.79 -5.89
C TYR A 88 -5.79 -7.86 -6.83
N ILE A 89 -5.74 -8.89 -7.68
CA ILE A 89 -4.66 -9.07 -8.66
C ILE A 89 -4.64 -7.92 -9.66
N ALA A 90 -5.79 -7.53 -10.21
CA ALA A 90 -5.90 -6.41 -11.15
C ALA A 90 -5.38 -5.10 -10.53
N LYS A 91 -5.78 -4.82 -9.27
CA LYS A 91 -5.33 -3.63 -8.54
C LYS A 91 -3.82 -3.67 -8.25
N ARG A 92 -3.25 -4.85 -7.97
CA ARG A 92 -1.80 -5.01 -7.77
C ARG A 92 -1.02 -4.73 -9.05
N ILE A 93 -1.52 -5.19 -10.20
CA ILE A 93 -0.92 -4.91 -11.51
C ILE A 93 -0.95 -3.40 -11.79
N GLU A 94 -2.09 -2.75 -11.58
CA GLU A 94 -2.23 -1.30 -11.79
C GLU A 94 -1.24 -0.49 -10.93
N ILE A 95 -1.11 -0.84 -9.64
CA ILE A 95 -0.18 -0.17 -8.73
C ILE A 95 1.28 -0.37 -9.14
N GLU A 96 1.66 -1.58 -9.58
CA GLU A 96 3.03 -1.84 -10.04
C GLU A 96 3.34 -1.09 -11.36
N GLU A 97 2.40 -1.06 -12.30
CA GLU A 97 2.55 -0.28 -13.53
C GLU A 97 2.67 1.22 -13.25
N TYR A 98 1.84 1.74 -12.34
CA TYR A 98 1.93 3.13 -11.91
C TYR A 98 3.25 3.45 -11.21
N SER A 99 3.70 2.57 -10.30
CA SER A 99 4.98 2.72 -9.60
C SER A 99 6.17 2.67 -10.57
N LYS A 100 6.11 1.80 -11.58
CA LYS A 100 7.12 1.70 -12.63
C LYS A 100 7.18 2.97 -13.47
N LYS A 101 6.03 3.52 -13.87
CA LYS A 101 5.96 4.80 -14.59
C LYS A 101 6.53 5.95 -13.76
N LEU A 102 6.15 6.06 -12.49
CA LEU A 102 6.71 7.08 -11.59
C LEU A 102 8.22 6.94 -11.42
N TRP A 103 8.73 5.71 -11.35
CA TRP A 103 10.16 5.45 -11.28
C TRP A 103 10.87 5.85 -12.57
N GLU A 104 10.33 5.48 -13.73
CA GLU A 104 10.86 5.84 -15.05
C GLU A 104 10.84 7.36 -15.25
N GLU A 105 9.77 8.05 -14.86
CA GLU A 105 9.63 9.50 -14.97
C GLU A 105 10.50 10.24 -13.95
N GLY A 106 10.59 9.75 -12.72
CA GLY A 106 11.34 10.38 -11.62
C GLY A 106 12.86 10.17 -11.68
N PHE A 107 13.32 9.12 -12.37
CA PHE A 107 14.75 8.82 -12.56
C PHE A 107 15.24 9.01 -14.01
N ALA A 108 14.38 9.38 -14.95
CA ALA A 108 14.80 9.75 -16.32
C ALA A 108 15.80 10.93 -16.37
N ASP A 109 15.82 11.78 -15.33
CA ASP A 109 16.78 12.90 -15.23
C ASP A 109 18.08 12.54 -14.47
N PHE A 110 18.19 11.36 -13.84
CA PHE A 110 19.42 10.95 -13.15
C PHE A 110 20.50 10.39 -14.09
N ASP A 111 20.14 10.01 -15.33
CA ASP A 111 21.08 9.45 -16.31
C ASP A 111 21.88 10.51 -17.10
N LYS A 112 21.71 11.83 -16.81
CA LYS A 112 22.39 12.90 -17.55
C LYS A 112 23.66 13.46 -16.91
N ASP A 113 23.99 13.10 -15.67
CA ASP A 113 25.13 13.68 -14.95
C ASP A 113 26.27 12.68 -14.64
N GLU A 114 26.41 11.61 -15.42
CA GLU A 114 27.61 10.75 -15.37
C GLU A 114 28.30 10.55 -16.74
N VAL A 115 28.58 11.62 -17.50
CA VAL A 115 29.80 11.62 -18.35
C VAL A 115 30.31 13.05 -18.57
N THR A 116 31.22 13.52 -17.72
CA THR A 116 32.40 14.25 -18.22
C THR A 116 33.55 14.08 -17.23
N GLN A 117 34.49 13.22 -17.62
CA GLN A 117 35.86 13.19 -17.10
C GLN A 117 36.60 14.49 -17.42
#